data_AF-A0A1E1WPM9-F1
#
_entry.id   AF-A0A1E1WPM9-F1
#
_cell.length_a   1.000
_cell.length_b   1.000
_cell.length_c   1.000
_cell.angle_alpha   90.00
_cell.angle_beta   90.00
_cell.angle_gamma   90.00
#
_symmetry.space_group_name_H-M   'P 1'
#
loop_
_entity.id
_entity.type
_entity.pdbx_description
1 polymer ?
#
loop_
_entity_poly.entity_id
_entity_poly.type
_entity_poly.pdbx_seq_one_letter_code
_entity_poly.pdbx_strand_id
1 'polypeptide(L)'
;PASIQVALSRRSPYVHASHKVSGLLLANHTNISSLFDRCLQQFDKLRKREAFLEVFRKEPMFKDSLEEFDESRGVVDDLVQEYQAAATPDYVHWNPESSQI
;
A
#
# COMPACT_ATOMS: atom_id res chain seq x y z
N PRO A 1 0.10 4.59 -22.63
CA PRO A 1 1.52 4.59 -23.07
C PRO A 1 2.48 4.50 -21.87
N ALA A 2 3.54 3.69 -21.95
CA ALA A 2 4.52 3.57 -20.87
C ALA A 2 5.35 4.87 -20.75
N SER A 3 5.41 5.46 -19.56
CA SER A 3 6.21 6.65 -19.28
C SER A 3 7.55 6.24 -18.66
N ILE A 4 8.63 6.31 -19.43
CA ILE A 4 9.99 6.03 -18.95
C ILE A 4 10.74 7.37 -18.90
N GLN A 5 11.15 7.77 -17.70
CA GLN A 5 11.91 8.99 -17.47
C GLN A 5 13.28 8.64 -16.91
N VAL A 6 14.32 9.30 -17.43
CA VAL A 6 15.71 9.09 -17.00
C VAL A 6 16.29 10.43 -16.57
N ALA A 7 16.80 10.48 -15.34
CA ALA A 7 17.52 11.62 -14.80
C ALA A 7 18.99 11.24 -14.60
N LEU A 8 19.90 11.95 -15.27
CA LEU A 8 21.34 11.79 -15.10
C LEU A 8 21.81 12.69 -13.96
N SER A 9 22.36 12.10 -12.89
CA SER A 9 22.88 12.83 -11.75
C SER A 9 24.40 12.70 -11.66
N ARG A 10 25.05 13.74 -11.14
CA ARG A 10 26.46 13.69 -10.79
C ARG A 10 26.60 13.03 -9.42
N ARG A 11 27.65 12.23 -9.30
CA ARG A 11 27.98 11.60 -8.02
C ARG A 11 28.50 12.64 -7.03
N SER A 12 28.24 12.41 -5.74
CA SER A 12 28.80 13.22 -4.66
C SER A 12 30.33 13.28 -4.73
N PRO A 13 30.94 14.48 -4.71
CA PRO A 13 32.39 14.64 -4.75
C PRO A 13 33.09 14.18 -3.46
N TYR A 14 32.35 14.01 -2.37
CA TYR A 14 32.89 13.61 -1.06
C TYR A 14 32.96 12.09 -0.86
N VAL A 15 32.41 11.32 -1.80
CA VAL A 15 32.40 9.85 -1.71
C VAL A 15 33.36 9.27 -2.74
N HIS A 16 34.53 8.83 -2.27
CA HIS A 16 35.49 8.11 -3.12
C HIS A 16 34.91 6.76 -3.55
N ALA A 17 34.58 6.57 -4.83
CA ALA A 17 34.70 5.24 -5.41
C ALA A 17 35.17 5.36 -6.85
N SER A 18 36.26 4.67 -7.15
CA SER A 18 36.82 4.61 -8.49
C SER A 18 35.93 3.71 -9.37
N HIS A 19 35.56 4.19 -10.56
CA HIS A 19 34.92 3.43 -11.65
C HIS A 19 33.58 2.72 -11.34
N LYS A 20 32.82 3.15 -10.32
CA LYS A 20 31.48 2.59 -10.04
C LYS A 20 30.37 3.50 -10.55
N VAL A 21 29.48 2.94 -11.38
CA VAL A 21 28.21 3.54 -11.80
C VAL A 21 27.09 2.92 -10.97
N SER A 22 26.17 3.74 -10.46
CA SER A 22 24.99 3.30 -9.71
C SER A 22 23.72 3.76 -10.42
N GLY A 23 22.70 2.89 -10.46
CA GLY A 23 21.36 3.23 -10.95
C GLY A 23 20.32 2.98 -9.86
N LEU A 24 19.30 3.83 -9.81
CA LEU A 24 18.11 3.68 -8.95
C LEU A 24 16.89 3.70 -9.87
N LEU A 25 16.02 2.70 -9.74
CA LEU A 25 14.74 2.66 -10.42
C LEU A 25 13.64 3.04 -9.43
N LEU A 26 12.91 4.10 -9.73
CA LEU A 26 11.64 4.41 -9.09
C LEU A 26 10.53 3.94 -10.03
N ALA A 27 9.83 2.88 -9.64
CA ALA A 27 8.76 2.27 -10.43
C ALA A 27 7.45 2.30 -9.65
N ASN A 28 6.40 2.80 -10.28
CA ASN A 28 5.03 2.57 -9.83
C ASN A 28 4.48 1.34 -10.56
N HIS A 29 4.23 0.26 -9.82
CA HIS A 29 3.79 -1.03 -10.37
C HIS A 29 2.65 -1.59 -9.54
N THR A 30 1.54 -1.96 -10.18
CA THR A 30 0.27 -2.38 -9.53
C THR A 30 0.41 -3.62 -8.64
N ASN A 31 1.44 -4.44 -8.85
CA ASN A 31 1.76 -5.61 -8.01
C ASN A 31 2.08 -5.26 -6.54
N ILE A 32 2.26 -3.98 -6.18
CA ILE A 32 2.35 -3.57 -4.76
C ILE A 32 1.11 -3.98 -3.95
N SER A 33 -0.05 -4.09 -4.60
CA SER A 33 -1.30 -4.61 -4.02
C SER A 33 -1.13 -5.97 -3.33
N SER A 34 -0.28 -6.86 -3.85
CA SER A 34 0.01 -8.16 -3.22
C SER A 34 0.59 -8.04 -1.80
N LEU A 35 1.34 -6.97 -1.52
CA LEU A 35 1.87 -6.70 -0.20
C LEU A 35 0.77 -6.24 0.76
N PHE A 36 -0.12 -5.37 0.29
CA PHE A 36 -1.28 -4.91 1.06
C PHE A 36 -2.26 -6.05 1.34
N ASP A 37 -2.59 -6.88 0.36
CA ASP A 37 -3.44 -8.06 0.54
C ASP A 37 -2.86 -9.00 1.61
N ARG A 38 -1.53 -9.24 1.60
CA ARG A 38 -0.88 -10.03 2.65
C ARG A 38 -1.00 -9.37 4.04
N CYS A 39 -0.87 -8.05 4.12
CA CYS A 39 -1.09 -7.32 5.38
C CYS A 39 -2.54 -7.45 5.86
N LEU A 40 -3.53 -7.35 4.97
CA LEU A 40 -4.94 -7.56 5.28
C LEU A 40 -5.20 -8.97 5.80
N GLN A 41 -4.66 -10.00 5.15
CA GLN A 41 -4.80 -11.39 5.61
C GLN A 41 -4.17 -11.63 7.00
N GLN A 42 -3.05 -10.96 7.30
CA GLN A 42 -2.41 -11.03 8.62
C GLN A 42 -3.24 -10.31 9.68
N PHE A 43 -3.72 -9.11 9.36
CA PHE A 43 -4.62 -8.33 10.20
C PHE A 43 -5.91 -9.12 10.52
N ASP A 44 -6.58 -9.67 9.51
CA ASP A 44 -7.82 -10.43 9.68
C ASP A 44 -7.66 -11.63 10.62
N LYS A 45 -6.53 -12.32 10.56
CA LYS A 45 -6.23 -13.45 11.45
C LYS A 45 -6.12 -13.02 12.90
N LEU A 46 -5.55 -11.86 13.16
CA LEU A 46 -5.40 -11.31 14.51
C LEU A 46 -6.72 -10.70 15.00
N ARG A 47 -7.38 -9.90 14.17
CA ARG A 47 -8.65 -9.24 14.45
C ARG A 47 -9.75 -10.24 14.78
N LYS A 48 -9.89 -11.33 14.01
CA LYS A 48 -10.87 -12.41 14.26
C LYS A 48 -10.68 -13.14 15.59
N ARG A 49 -9.47 -13.11 16.16
CA ARG A 49 -9.15 -13.74 17.45
C ARG A 49 -9.10 -12.74 18.59
N GLU A 50 -9.39 -11.47 18.29
CA GLU A 50 -9.21 -10.33 19.20
C GLU A 50 -7.81 -10.30 19.85
N ALA A 51 -6.79 -10.77 19.12
CA ALA A 51 -5.46 -10.97 19.68
C ALA A 51 -4.71 -9.64 19.84
N PHE A 52 -4.08 -9.45 21.00
CA PHE A 52 -3.23 -8.30 21.32
C PHE A 52 -3.95 -6.93 21.31
N LEU A 53 -5.28 -6.89 21.37
CA LEU A 53 -6.06 -5.65 21.32
C LEU A 53 -6.10 -4.87 22.65
N GLU A 54 -5.85 -5.54 23.78
CA GLU A 54 -5.88 -4.96 25.13
C GLU A 54 -4.92 -3.76 25.32
N VAL A 55 -3.79 -3.76 24.61
CA VAL A 55 -2.86 -2.62 24.67
C VAL A 55 -3.44 -1.41 23.97
N PHE A 56 -4.11 -1.62 22.83
CA PHE A 56 -4.70 -0.53 22.04
C PHE A 56 -5.90 0.09 22.75
N ARG A 57 -6.75 -0.70 23.44
CA ARG A 57 -7.90 -0.18 24.21
C ARG A 57 -7.54 0.85 25.30
N LYS A 58 -6.28 0.90 25.71
CA LYS A 58 -5.76 1.88 26.69
C LYS A 58 -5.48 3.25 26.05
N GLU A 59 -5.32 3.29 24.74
CA GLU A 59 -5.06 4.50 24.00
C GLU A 59 -6.35 5.30 23.76
N PRO A 60 -6.31 6.65 23.80
CA PRO A 60 -7.51 7.48 23.68
C PRO A 60 -8.34 7.22 22.41
N MET A 61 -7.69 6.91 21.29
CA MET A 61 -8.32 6.61 20.00
C MET A 61 -9.22 5.37 20.04
N PHE A 62 -8.90 4.41 20.90
CA PHE A 62 -9.52 3.09 20.94
C PHE A 62 -10.29 2.83 22.25
N LYS A 63 -10.48 3.86 23.07
CA LYS A 63 -11.05 3.77 24.40
C LYS A 63 -12.52 3.32 24.37
N ASP A 64 -13.28 3.88 23.42
CA ASP A 64 -14.72 3.66 23.32
C ASP A 64 -15.08 2.60 22.27
N SER A 65 -14.26 2.46 21.23
CA SER A 65 -14.52 1.56 20.10
C SER A 65 -13.22 1.12 19.42
N LEU A 66 -13.25 -0.02 18.73
CA LEU A 66 -12.18 -0.49 17.84
C LEU A 66 -12.54 -0.31 16.36
N GLU A 67 -13.63 0.42 16.05
CA GLU A 67 -14.11 0.66 14.68
C GLU A 67 -13.05 1.27 13.77
N GLU A 68 -12.15 2.11 14.30
CA GLU A 68 -11.03 2.70 13.55
C GLU A 68 -10.16 1.62 12.86
N PHE A 69 -9.99 0.44 13.46
CA PHE A 69 -9.28 -0.66 12.81
C PHE A 69 -10.04 -1.23 11.62
N ASP A 70 -11.37 -1.31 11.73
CA ASP A 70 -12.23 -1.88 10.70
C ASP A 70 -12.40 -0.88 9.54
N GLU A 71 -12.49 0.43 9.83
CA GLU A 71 -12.44 1.51 8.85
C GLU A 71 -11.10 1.55 8.10
N SER A 72 -9.99 1.54 8.84
CA SER A 72 -8.64 1.52 8.26
C SER A 72 -8.40 0.29 7.38
N ARG A 73 -8.93 -0.88 7.76
CA ARG A 73 -8.94 -2.05 6.88
C ARG A 73 -9.69 -1.69 5.61
N GLY A 74 -10.95 -1.26 5.69
CA GLY A 74 -11.78 -0.95 4.53
C GLY A 74 -11.06 -0.11 3.49
N VAL A 75 -10.40 0.98 3.92
CA VAL A 75 -9.61 1.86 3.04
C VAL A 75 -8.48 1.12 2.32
N VAL A 76 -7.77 0.22 3.00
CA VAL A 76 -6.68 -0.57 2.37
C VAL A 76 -7.24 -1.63 1.43
N ASP A 77 -8.41 -2.19 1.74
CA ASP A 77 -9.13 -3.13 0.86
C ASP A 77 -9.55 -2.46 -0.45
N ASP A 78 -10.16 -1.27 -0.34
CA ASP A 78 -10.54 -0.44 -1.50
C ASP A 78 -9.32 -0.12 -2.37
N LEU A 79 -8.18 0.23 -1.74
CA LEU A 79 -6.92 0.47 -2.44
C LEU A 79 -6.43 -0.78 -3.20
N VAL A 80 -6.54 -1.97 -2.59
CA VAL A 80 -6.19 -3.23 -3.26
C VAL A 80 -7.09 -3.47 -4.46
N GLN A 81 -8.40 -3.26 -4.32
CA GLN A 81 -9.36 -3.41 -5.40
C GLN A 81 -9.10 -2.42 -6.54
N GLU A 82 -8.77 -1.17 -6.24
CA GLU A 82 -8.39 -0.16 -7.23
C GLU A 82 -7.13 -0.58 -7.99
N TYR A 83 -6.09 -1.08 -7.31
CA TYR A 83 -4.87 -1.57 -7.97
C TYR A 83 -5.13 -2.78 -8.87
N GLN A 84 -6.06 -3.67 -8.49
CA GLN A 84 -6.47 -4.80 -9.33
C GLN A 84 -7.24 -4.31 -10.55
N ALA A 85 -8.17 -3.37 -10.37
CA ALA A 85 -8.90 -2.75 -11.48
C ALA A 85 -7.96 -2.00 -12.43
N ALA A 86 -6.95 -1.31 -11.91
CA ALA A 86 -5.93 -0.58 -12.68
C ALA A 86 -5.07 -1.49 -13.56
N ALA A 87 -5.02 -2.80 -13.29
CA ALA A 87 -4.38 -3.78 -14.14
C ALA A 87 -5.27 -4.25 -15.32
N THR A 88 -6.53 -3.84 -15.36
CA THR A 88 -7.50 -4.20 -16.40
C THR A 88 -7.67 -3.07 -17.43
N PRO A 89 -8.04 -3.39 -18.68
CA PRO A 89 -8.31 -2.37 -19.70
C PRO A 89 -9.49 -1.44 -19.37
N ASP A 90 -10.46 -1.94 -18.61
CA ASP A 90 -11.71 -1.23 -18.30
C ASP A 90 -11.59 -0.28 -17.09
N TYR A 91 -10.36 -0.08 -16.57
CA TYR A 91 -10.11 0.78 -15.42
C TYR A 91 -10.67 2.20 -15.57
N VAL A 92 -10.68 2.76 -16.78
CA VAL A 92 -11.22 4.11 -17.05
C VAL A 92 -12.72 4.20 -16.73
N HIS A 93 -13.43 3.08 -16.72
CA HIS A 93 -14.84 2.97 -16.38
C HIS A 93 -15.08 2.39 -14.99
N TRP A 94 -14.01 2.08 -14.25
CA TRP A 94 -14.13 1.55 -12.90
C TRP A 94 -14.65 2.63 -11.94
N ASN A 95 -15.67 2.28 -11.15
CA ASN A 95 -16.19 3.12 -10.08
C ASN A 95 -16.29 2.28 -8.79
N PRO A 96 -15.60 2.67 -7.70
CA PRO A 96 -15.68 1.95 -6.43
C PRO A 96 -17.11 1.87 -5.87
N GLU A 97 -17.97 2.86 -6.15
CA GLU A 97 -19.36 2.89 -5.67
C GLU A 97 -20.29 1.92 -6.43
N SER A 98 -19.91 1.49 -7.63
CA SER A 98 -20.73 0.56 -8.43
C SER A 98 -20.67 -0.89 -7.94
N SER A 99 -19.72 -1.21 -7.06
CA SER A 99 -19.52 -2.53 -6.45
C SER A 99 -20.31 -2.74 -5.14
N GLN A 100 -21.04 -1.73 -4.66
CA GLN A 100 -21.79 -1.76 -3.40
C GLN A 100 -23.29 -2.13 -3.54
N ILE A 101 -23.71 -2.75 -4.65
CA ILE A 101 -25.09 -3.23 -4.87
C ILE A 101 -25.22 -4.72 -4.53
#